data_AF-A0A317F5X1-F1
#
_entry.id   AF-A0A317F5X1-F1
#
_cell.length_a   1.000
_cell.length_b   1.000
_cell.length_c   1.000
_cell.angle_alpha   90.00
_cell.angle_beta   90.00
_cell.angle_gamma   90.00
#
_symmetry.space_group_name_H-M   'P 1'
#
loop_
_entity.id
_entity.type
_entity.pdbx_description
1 polymer ?
#
loop_
_entity_poly.entity_id
_entity_poly.type
_entity_poly.pdbx_seq_one_letter_code
_entity_poly.pdbx_strand_id
1 'polypeptide(L)'
;MTRQFTPSATLLDGLREDILWLLILIYAHRQRCALPTLATMSYEAFALEALLLESASRDIVTRLTALDDDGRGIRSFQSAFAAMKREGLDPQRTAALDKDVKAFRQSLNDLKVKHRNAYIAHVQELAQVTPRVLDEPVEFADCASRAVNLLDAMSGRTLTYMFKIGSTDELDLRQKLGAPPHEVRSVKRTSR
;
A
#
# COMPACT_ATOMS: atom_id res chain seq x y z
N MET A 1 4.21 19.49 32.54
CA MET A 1 4.81 18.47 31.67
C MET A 1 4.73 18.95 30.23
N THR A 2 5.85 19.28 29.61
CA THR A 2 5.92 19.62 28.18
C THR A 2 5.48 18.39 27.40
N ARG A 3 4.45 18.50 26.56
CA ARG A 3 4.05 17.39 25.66
C ARG A 3 5.24 17.11 24.75
N GLN A 4 5.91 15.98 24.95
CA GLN A 4 6.87 15.47 23.98
C GLN A 4 6.07 15.00 22.77
N PHE A 5 6.51 15.44 21.60
CA PHE A 5 5.93 15.02 20.34
C PHE A 5 6.99 14.33 19.51
N THR A 6 6.59 13.30 18.76
CA THR A 6 7.47 12.62 17.80
C THR A 6 7.90 13.61 16.71
N PRO A 7 9.21 13.73 16.42
CA PRO A 7 9.70 14.54 15.31
C PRO A 7 9.20 14.03 13.95
N SER A 8 9.05 14.92 12.97
CA SER A 8 8.61 14.56 11.63
C SER A 8 9.54 13.54 10.97
N ALA A 9 10.86 13.69 11.12
CA ALA A 9 11.85 12.78 10.56
C ALA A 9 11.62 11.32 11.02
N THR A 10 11.39 11.11 12.31
CA THR A 10 11.10 9.77 12.87
C THR A 10 9.79 9.19 12.33
N LEU A 11 8.77 10.02 12.12
CA LEU A 11 7.51 9.59 11.52
C LEU A 11 7.70 9.21 10.05
N LEU A 12 8.45 10.01 9.28
CA LEU A 12 8.73 9.75 7.87
C LEU A 12 9.54 8.47 7.66
N ASP A 13 10.55 8.23 8.50
CA ASP A 13 11.33 6.99 8.46
C ASP A 13 10.45 5.77 8.75
N GLY A 14 9.57 5.87 9.74
CA GLY A 14 8.63 4.78 10.01
C GLY A 14 7.59 4.57 8.91
N LEU A 15 7.09 5.65 8.30
CA LEU A 15 6.17 5.57 7.16
C LEU A 15 6.83 4.92 5.95
N ARG A 16 8.14 5.14 5.76
CA ARG A 16 8.90 4.47 4.70
C ARG A 16 8.87 2.95 4.86
N GLU A 17 9.05 2.45 6.08
CA GLU A 17 8.95 1.01 6.37
C GLU A 17 7.52 0.49 6.17
N ASP A 18 6.50 1.25 6.56
CA ASP A 18 5.10 0.88 6.33
C ASP A 18 4.77 0.79 4.84
N ILE A 19 5.24 1.75 4.03
CA ILE A 19 5.08 1.73 2.58
C ILE A 19 5.89 0.59 1.95
N LEU A 20 7.11 0.32 2.41
CA LEU A 20 7.88 -0.83 1.94
C LEU A 20 7.10 -2.12 2.14
N TRP A 21 6.55 -2.34 3.34
CA TRP A 21 5.75 -3.52 3.64
C TRP A 21 4.47 -3.59 2.79
N LEU A 22 3.77 -2.47 2.63
CA LEU A 22 2.61 -2.37 1.74
C LEU A 22 2.96 -2.78 0.31
N LEU A 23 4.09 -2.30 -0.22
CA LEU A 23 4.54 -2.62 -1.57
C LEU A 23 4.95 -4.10 -1.71
N ILE A 24 5.56 -4.71 -0.69
CA ILE A 24 5.84 -6.17 -0.67
C ILE A 24 4.52 -6.95 -0.78
N LEU A 25 3.52 -6.56 0.01
CA LEU A 25 2.22 -7.21 0.01
C LEU A 25 1.50 -7.07 -1.34
N ILE A 26 1.49 -5.87 -1.91
CA ILE A 26 0.93 -5.61 -3.25
C ILE A 26 1.66 -6.44 -4.32
N TYR A 27 2.98 -6.49 -4.26
CA TYR A 27 3.77 -7.32 -5.19
C TYR A 27 3.39 -8.79 -5.07
N ALA A 28 3.40 -9.35 -3.85
CA ALA A 28 3.02 -10.74 -3.61
C ALA A 28 1.60 -11.04 -4.11
N HIS A 29 0.64 -10.18 -3.77
CA HIS A 29 -0.75 -10.29 -4.23
C HIS A 29 -0.84 -10.33 -5.76
N ARG A 30 -0.19 -9.38 -6.47
CA ARG A 30 -0.22 -9.34 -7.94
C ARG A 30 0.38 -10.60 -8.57
N GLN A 31 1.50 -11.11 -8.03
CA GLN A 31 2.12 -12.34 -8.54
C GLN A 31 1.22 -13.56 -8.34
N ARG A 32 0.51 -13.63 -7.22
CA ARG A 32 -0.39 -14.73 -6.88
C ARG A 32 -1.73 -14.66 -7.61
N CYS A 33 -2.25 -13.45 -7.87
CA CYS A 33 -3.44 -13.24 -8.70
C CYS A 33 -3.28 -13.72 -10.15
N ALA A 34 -2.05 -13.81 -10.66
CA ALA A 34 -1.80 -14.40 -11.98
C ALA A 34 -1.98 -15.93 -12.01
N LEU A 35 -2.17 -16.55 -10.83
CA LEU A 35 -2.38 -17.99 -10.65
C LEU A 35 -1.36 -18.83 -11.45
N PRO A 36 -0.05 -18.65 -11.24
CA PRO A 36 0.99 -19.20 -12.10
C PRO A 36 0.99 -20.74 -12.18
N THR A 37 0.38 -21.42 -11.21
CA THR A 37 0.27 -22.88 -11.14
C THR A 37 -1.16 -23.38 -11.33
N LEU A 38 -2.05 -22.56 -11.91
CA LEU A 38 -3.48 -22.89 -12.06
C LEU A 38 -3.70 -24.25 -12.74
N ALA A 39 -2.94 -24.53 -13.80
CA ALA A 39 -3.06 -25.76 -14.59
C ALA A 39 -2.79 -27.05 -13.80
N THR A 40 -2.05 -26.96 -12.69
CA THR A 40 -1.67 -28.10 -11.84
C THR A 40 -2.31 -28.05 -10.45
N MET A 41 -3.16 -27.05 -10.19
CA MET A 41 -3.75 -26.81 -8.89
C MET A 41 -4.95 -27.73 -8.66
N SER A 42 -5.05 -28.36 -7.49
CA SER A 42 -6.29 -29.03 -7.10
C SER A 42 -7.39 -28.00 -6.80
N TYR A 43 -8.66 -28.40 -6.83
CA TYR A 43 -9.77 -27.52 -6.45
C TYR A 43 -9.63 -26.98 -5.02
N GLU A 44 -9.16 -27.82 -4.10
CA GLU A 44 -8.90 -27.41 -2.71
C GLU A 44 -7.77 -26.36 -2.64
N ALA A 45 -6.65 -26.61 -3.33
CA ALA A 45 -5.54 -25.65 -3.37
C ALA A 45 -5.98 -24.32 -3.99
N PHE A 46 -6.85 -24.35 -4.99
CA PHE A 46 -7.44 -23.15 -5.59
C PHE A 46 -8.35 -22.39 -4.62
N ALA A 47 -9.22 -23.09 -3.88
CA ALA A 47 -10.06 -22.46 -2.88
C ALA A 47 -9.24 -21.79 -1.76
N LEU A 48 -8.18 -22.45 -1.30
CA LEU A 48 -7.22 -21.87 -0.34
C LEU A 48 -6.52 -20.64 -0.92
N GLU A 49 -6.12 -20.69 -2.18
CA GLU A 49 -5.48 -19.57 -2.86
C GLU A 49 -6.39 -18.35 -2.96
N ALA A 50 -7.64 -18.55 -3.37
CA ALA A 50 -8.63 -17.48 -3.47
C ALA A 50 -8.90 -16.84 -2.10
N LEU A 51 -8.97 -17.64 -1.03
CA LEU A 51 -9.11 -17.13 0.33
C LEU A 51 -7.90 -16.27 0.76
N LEU A 52 -6.68 -16.73 0.47
CA LEU A 52 -5.46 -16.01 0.80
C LEU A 52 -5.35 -14.69 0.03
N LEU A 53 -5.71 -14.68 -1.25
CA LEU A 53 -5.77 -13.48 -2.07
C LEU A 53 -6.78 -12.46 -1.52
N GLU A 54 -7.97 -12.92 -1.11
CA GLU A 54 -8.96 -12.04 -0.50
C GLU A 54 -8.48 -11.49 0.86
N SER A 55 -7.83 -12.32 1.68
CA SER A 55 -7.22 -11.88 2.94
C SER A 55 -6.13 -10.83 2.71
N ALA A 56 -5.28 -11.04 1.70
CA ALA A 56 -4.25 -10.08 1.32
C ALA A 56 -4.86 -8.75 0.80
N SER A 57 -5.93 -8.81 0.00
CA SER A 57 -6.68 -7.61 -0.41
C SER A 57 -7.19 -6.79 0.79
N ARG A 58 -7.76 -7.46 1.80
CA ARG A 58 -8.22 -6.79 3.04
C ARG A 58 -7.05 -6.19 3.84
N ASP A 59 -5.91 -6.87 3.91
CA ASP A 59 -4.72 -6.35 4.59
C ASP A 59 -4.13 -5.13 3.85
N ILE A 60 -4.10 -5.14 2.51
CA ILE A 60 -3.67 -3.98 1.69
C ILE A 60 -4.55 -2.76 2.01
N VAL A 61 -5.88 -2.92 2.00
CA VAL A 61 -6.82 -1.83 2.29
C VAL A 61 -6.67 -1.33 3.72
N THR A 62 -6.48 -2.23 4.69
CA THR A 62 -6.24 -1.89 6.09
C THR A 62 -4.96 -1.06 6.25
N ARG A 63 -3.86 -1.48 5.62
CA ARG A 63 -2.58 -0.76 5.67
C ARG A 63 -2.66 0.62 5.02
N LEU A 64 -3.29 0.72 3.85
CA LEU A 64 -3.56 2.02 3.23
C LEU A 64 -4.42 2.91 4.13
N THR A 65 -5.36 2.34 4.87
CA THR A 65 -6.20 3.07 5.82
C THR A 65 -5.40 3.61 7.01
N ALA A 66 -4.48 2.80 7.56
CA ALA A 66 -3.60 3.21 8.66
C ALA A 66 -2.72 4.43 8.27
N LEU A 67 -2.33 4.55 6.99
CA LEU A 67 -1.55 5.69 6.51
C LEU A 67 -2.32 7.02 6.56
N ASP A 68 -3.66 7.02 6.63
CA ASP A 68 -4.49 8.23 6.74
C ASP A 68 -5.04 8.48 8.16
N ASP A 69 -4.70 7.63 9.12
CA ASP A 69 -5.27 7.68 10.47
C ASP A 69 -4.97 9.02 11.18
N ASP A 70 -5.97 9.61 11.82
CA ASP A 70 -5.87 10.86 12.58
C ASP A 70 -5.86 10.66 14.10
N GLY A 71 -5.83 9.40 14.56
CA GLY A 71 -5.74 9.05 15.96
C GLY A 71 -4.44 9.50 16.63
N ARG A 72 -4.52 9.70 17.96
CA ARG A 72 -3.38 10.18 18.75
C ARG A 72 -2.30 9.12 18.86
N GLY A 73 -1.05 9.51 18.60
CA GLY A 73 0.11 8.62 18.73
C GLY A 73 0.26 7.63 17.59
N ILE A 74 -0.53 7.76 16.53
CA ILE A 74 -0.49 6.89 15.36
C ILE A 74 0.46 7.48 14.32
N ARG A 75 1.25 6.61 13.69
CA ARG A 75 2.13 6.97 12.58
C ARG A 75 1.32 6.95 11.28
N SER A 76 1.16 8.12 10.67
CA SER A 76 0.31 8.34 9.50
C SER A 76 0.76 9.61 8.77
N PHE A 77 0.25 9.85 7.57
CA PHE A 77 0.49 11.11 6.86
C PHE A 77 -0.11 12.30 7.62
N GLN A 78 -1.21 12.13 8.35
CA GLN A 78 -1.80 13.20 9.15
C GLN A 78 -0.88 13.63 10.30
N SER A 79 -0.33 12.66 11.04
CA SER A 79 0.58 12.94 12.14
C SER A 79 1.93 13.48 11.64
N ALA A 80 2.47 12.94 10.55
CA ALA A 80 3.68 13.45 9.92
C ALA A 80 3.50 14.89 9.43
N PHE A 81 2.41 15.19 8.73
CA PHE A 81 2.11 16.54 8.27
C PHE A 81 1.93 17.54 9.42
N ALA A 82 1.25 17.13 10.50
CA ALA A 82 1.12 17.94 11.70
C ALA A 82 2.47 18.23 12.36
N ALA A 83 3.37 17.24 12.43
CA ALA A 83 4.72 17.42 12.96
C ALA A 83 5.55 18.38 12.10
N MET A 84 5.51 18.23 10.77
CA MET A 84 6.22 19.13 9.84
C MET A 84 5.76 20.59 9.99
N LYS A 85 4.45 20.84 10.10
CA LYS A 85 3.93 22.19 10.33
C LYS A 85 4.45 22.81 11.63
N ARG A 86 4.50 22.03 12.71
CA ARG A 86 5.04 22.48 14.01
C ARG A 86 6.54 22.78 13.93
N GLU A 87 7.26 22.07 13.09
CA GLU A 87 8.71 22.23 12.87
C GLU A 87 9.05 23.38 11.91
N GLY A 88 8.07 24.15 11.45
CA GLY A 88 8.29 25.36 10.65
C GLY A 88 8.30 25.12 9.14
N LEU A 89 7.51 24.15 8.65
CA LEU A 89 7.26 24.00 7.22
C LEU A 89 6.77 25.32 6.59
N ASP A 90 7.38 25.72 5.48
CA ASP A 90 7.04 26.99 4.83
C ASP A 90 5.59 26.99 4.29
N PRO A 91 4.96 28.18 4.11
CA PRO A 91 3.56 28.26 3.70
C PRO A 91 3.27 27.64 2.33
N GLN A 92 4.20 27.73 1.37
CA GLN A 92 4.00 27.22 0.01
C GLN A 92 4.02 25.68 0.02
N ARG A 93 5.00 25.07 0.70
CA ARG A 93 5.04 23.61 0.89
C ARG A 93 3.89 23.11 1.74
N THR A 94 3.46 23.88 2.74
CA THR A 94 2.30 23.54 3.57
C THR A 94 1.04 23.41 2.72
N ALA A 95 0.77 24.37 1.83
CA ALA A 95 -0.39 24.32 0.93
C ALA A 95 -0.31 23.16 -0.08
N ALA A 96 0.88 22.89 -0.64
CA ALA A 96 1.09 21.78 -1.56
C ALA A 96 0.85 20.42 -0.87
N LEU A 97 1.46 20.19 0.30
CA LEU A 97 1.30 18.93 1.04
C LEU A 97 -0.13 18.75 1.55
N ASP A 98 -0.82 19.81 1.98
CA ASP A 98 -2.24 19.71 2.37
C ASP A 98 -3.12 19.20 1.22
N LYS A 99 -2.85 19.67 0.00
CA LYS A 99 -3.53 19.19 -1.21
C LYS A 99 -3.24 17.71 -1.45
N ASP A 100 -1.99 17.28 -1.35
CA ASP A 100 -1.59 15.89 -1.60
C ASP A 100 -2.14 14.93 -0.53
N VAL A 101 -2.13 15.34 0.74
CA VAL A 101 -2.75 14.60 1.85
C VAL A 101 -4.25 14.42 1.62
N LYS A 102 -4.97 15.49 1.22
CA LYS A 102 -6.40 15.42 0.89
C LYS A 102 -6.67 14.53 -0.32
N ALA A 103 -5.83 14.61 -1.35
CA ALA A 103 -5.97 13.79 -2.55
C ALA A 103 -5.77 12.30 -2.24
N PHE A 104 -4.80 11.95 -1.38
CA PHE A 104 -4.61 10.59 -0.89
C PHE A 104 -5.83 10.10 -0.12
N ARG A 105 -6.31 10.88 0.86
CA ARG A 105 -7.52 10.56 1.64
C ARG A 105 -8.75 10.33 0.77
N GLN A 106 -8.97 11.17 -0.24
CA GLN A 106 -10.09 10.98 -1.17
C GLN A 106 -9.98 9.65 -1.93
N SER A 107 -8.81 9.37 -2.49
CA SER A 107 -8.55 8.11 -3.21
C SER A 107 -8.75 6.88 -2.31
N LEU A 108 -8.36 6.97 -1.04
CA LEU A 108 -8.56 5.92 -0.04
C LEU A 108 -10.04 5.73 0.29
N ASN A 109 -10.81 6.82 0.43
CA ASN A 109 -12.24 6.74 0.69
C ASN A 109 -12.99 6.05 -0.45
N ASP A 110 -12.66 6.40 -1.70
CA ASP A 110 -13.23 5.74 -2.88
C ASP A 110 -12.91 4.24 -2.89
N LEU A 111 -11.66 3.87 -2.55
CA LEU A 111 -11.23 2.48 -2.42
C LEU A 111 -12.01 1.73 -1.33
N LYS A 112 -12.16 2.32 -0.13
CA LYS A 112 -12.91 1.71 0.98
C LYS A 112 -14.37 1.48 0.63
N VAL A 113 -15.01 2.43 -0.05
CA VAL A 113 -16.41 2.30 -0.49
C VAL A 113 -16.54 1.16 -1.50
N LYS A 114 -15.67 1.12 -2.53
CA LYS A 114 -15.66 0.04 -3.51
C LYS A 114 -15.44 -1.33 -2.85
N HIS A 115 -14.41 -1.44 -2.00
CA HIS A 115 -14.09 -2.69 -1.32
C HIS A 115 -15.22 -3.14 -0.38
N ARG A 116 -15.81 -2.23 0.39
CA ARG A 116 -16.96 -2.55 1.25
C ARG A 116 -18.16 -3.02 0.44
N ASN A 117 -18.47 -2.38 -0.68
CA ASN A 117 -19.63 -2.73 -1.50
C ASN A 117 -19.45 -4.10 -2.18
N ALA A 118 -18.25 -4.37 -2.68
CA ALA A 118 -17.91 -5.65 -3.33
C ALA A 118 -17.90 -6.84 -2.35
N TYR A 119 -17.36 -6.65 -1.14
CA TYR A 119 -17.02 -7.76 -0.23
C TYR A 119 -17.85 -7.84 1.06
N ILE A 120 -18.44 -6.75 1.55
CA ILE A 120 -18.99 -6.68 2.92
C ILE A 120 -20.50 -6.34 2.95
N ALA A 121 -20.95 -5.38 2.14
CA ALA A 121 -22.27 -4.77 2.33
C ALA A 121 -23.44 -5.51 1.65
N HIS A 122 -23.17 -6.43 0.72
CA HIS A 122 -24.20 -7.10 -0.08
C HIS A 122 -24.05 -8.63 -0.04
N VAL A 123 -23.88 -9.20 1.15
CA VAL A 123 -24.12 -10.63 1.35
C VAL A 123 -25.64 -10.82 1.28
N GLN A 124 -26.13 -11.31 0.14
CA GLN A 124 -27.56 -11.63 -0.02
C GLN A 124 -27.94 -12.75 0.95
N GLU A 125 -29.21 -12.78 1.35
CA GLU A 125 -29.77 -13.70 2.36
C GLU A 125 -29.51 -15.20 2.04
N LEU A 126 -29.27 -15.52 0.77
CA LEU A 126 -28.98 -16.87 0.26
C LEU A 126 -27.60 -17.01 -0.41
N ALA A 127 -26.72 -16.01 -0.29
CA ALA A 127 -25.41 -16.05 -0.94
C ALA A 127 -24.46 -17.03 -0.23
N GLN A 128 -23.87 -17.95 -1.00
CA GLN A 128 -22.74 -18.75 -0.53
C GLN A 128 -21.53 -17.83 -0.30
N VAL A 129 -20.92 -17.93 0.87
CA VAL A 129 -19.75 -17.13 1.27
C VAL A 129 -18.49 -17.72 0.62
N THR A 130 -18.36 -17.55 -0.69
CA THR A 130 -17.18 -17.97 -1.46
C THR A 130 -16.29 -16.77 -1.74
N PRO A 131 -14.95 -16.96 -1.85
CA PRO A 131 -14.04 -15.84 -2.10
C PRO A 131 -14.36 -15.13 -3.43
N ARG A 132 -14.51 -13.80 -3.40
CA ARG A 132 -14.94 -12.97 -4.56
C ARG A 132 -13.80 -12.28 -5.30
N VAL A 133 -12.56 -12.51 -4.85
CA VAL A 133 -11.36 -11.82 -5.34
C VAL A 133 -11.09 -11.99 -6.84
N LEU A 134 -11.64 -13.05 -7.44
CA LEU A 134 -11.52 -13.32 -8.87
C LEU A 134 -12.62 -12.65 -9.70
N ASP A 135 -13.80 -12.43 -9.13
CA ASP A 135 -14.94 -11.86 -9.82
C ASP A 135 -14.91 -10.32 -9.79
N GLU A 136 -14.47 -9.74 -8.67
CA GLU A 136 -14.41 -8.29 -8.46
C GLU A 136 -13.05 -7.87 -7.88
N PRO A 137 -11.97 -7.86 -8.70
CA PRO A 137 -10.63 -7.52 -8.23
C PRO A 137 -10.56 -6.11 -7.65
N VAL A 138 -9.84 -5.95 -6.54
CA VAL A 138 -9.65 -4.66 -5.88
C VAL A 138 -8.48 -3.93 -6.51
N GLU A 139 -8.76 -2.80 -7.15
CA GLU A 139 -7.72 -1.94 -7.74
C GLU A 139 -7.09 -1.00 -6.70
N PHE A 140 -5.98 -1.43 -6.09
CA PHE A 140 -5.23 -0.65 -5.09
C PHE A 140 -4.03 0.13 -5.65
N ALA A 141 -3.64 -0.08 -6.92
CA ALA A 141 -2.40 0.46 -7.51
C ALA A 141 -2.34 2.00 -7.49
N ASP A 142 -3.44 2.67 -7.84
CA ASP A 142 -3.51 4.14 -7.86
C ASP A 142 -3.40 4.73 -6.45
N CYS A 143 -4.09 4.14 -5.47
CA CYS A 143 -4.06 4.59 -4.09
C CYS A 143 -2.67 4.38 -3.46
N ALA A 144 -2.05 3.22 -3.70
CA ALA A 144 -0.68 2.95 -3.28
C ALA A 144 0.34 3.88 -3.96
N SER A 145 0.14 4.20 -5.25
CA SER A 145 1.00 5.15 -5.97
C SER A 145 0.92 6.55 -5.36
N ARG A 146 -0.28 6.97 -4.95
CA ARG A 146 -0.48 8.23 -4.22
C ARG A 146 0.22 8.23 -2.87
N ALA A 147 0.17 7.13 -2.11
CA ALA A 147 0.88 7.01 -0.84
C ALA A 147 2.40 7.16 -1.03
N VAL A 148 2.98 6.47 -2.02
CA VAL A 148 4.41 6.55 -2.35
C VAL A 148 4.79 8.00 -2.71
N ASN A 149 4.04 8.63 -3.61
CA ASN A 149 4.33 9.99 -4.06
C ASN A 149 4.15 11.03 -2.94
N LEU A 150 3.20 10.82 -2.03
CA LEU A 150 3.00 11.68 -0.87
C LEU A 150 4.20 11.60 0.09
N LEU A 151 4.74 10.39 0.34
CA LEU A 151 5.93 10.27 1.18
C LEU A 151 7.16 10.91 0.53
N ASP A 152 7.31 10.81 -0.79
CA ASP A 152 8.37 11.51 -1.52
C ASP A 152 8.26 13.03 -1.35
N ALA A 153 7.05 13.58 -1.52
CA ALA A 153 6.77 15.01 -1.40
C ALA A 153 7.08 15.52 0.02
N MET A 154 6.69 14.75 1.05
CA MET A 154 7.03 15.06 2.44
C MET A 154 8.54 15.01 2.69
N SER A 155 9.20 13.99 2.15
CA SER A 155 10.65 13.78 2.28
C SER A 155 11.48 14.75 1.44
N GLY A 156 10.87 15.44 0.47
CA GLY A 156 11.55 16.33 -0.47
C GLY A 156 12.45 15.61 -1.48
N ARG A 157 12.30 14.28 -1.64
CA ARG A 157 13.10 13.45 -2.54
C ARG A 157 12.35 12.19 -2.94
N THR A 158 12.70 11.62 -4.09
CA THR A 158 12.21 10.30 -4.49
C THR A 158 12.83 9.20 -3.64
N LEU A 159 12.01 8.37 -3.02
CA LEU A 159 12.43 7.21 -2.24
C LEU A 159 12.41 5.93 -3.08
N THR A 160 13.34 5.03 -2.76
CA THR A 160 13.48 3.70 -3.35
C THR A 160 13.07 2.62 -2.36
N TYR A 161 12.35 1.60 -2.85
CA TYR A 161 11.80 0.50 -2.05
C TYR A 161 12.35 -0.82 -2.57
N MET A 162 13.53 -1.20 -2.06
CA MET A 162 14.21 -2.42 -2.47
C MET A 162 13.74 -3.60 -1.65
N PHE A 163 13.33 -4.67 -2.32
CA PHE A 163 13.00 -5.95 -1.71
C PHE A 163 14.02 -7.00 -2.10
N LYS A 164 14.71 -7.56 -1.11
CA LYS A 164 15.68 -8.65 -1.30
C LYS A 164 14.94 -9.97 -1.38
N ILE A 165 15.02 -10.63 -2.53
CA ILE A 165 14.50 -11.98 -2.73
C ILE A 165 15.70 -12.92 -2.67
N GLY A 166 15.83 -13.64 -1.55
CA GLY A 166 16.99 -14.48 -1.30
C GLY A 166 18.29 -13.68 -1.11
N SER A 167 19.41 -14.28 -1.50
CA SER A 167 20.75 -13.75 -1.21
C SER A 167 21.29 -12.78 -2.28
N THR A 168 20.80 -12.82 -3.52
CA THR A 168 21.37 -12.07 -4.66
C THR A 168 20.38 -11.21 -5.43
N ASP A 169 19.09 -11.51 -5.40
CA ASP A 169 18.12 -10.80 -6.23
C ASP A 169 17.50 -9.64 -5.44
N GLU A 170 17.53 -8.45 -6.03
CA GLU A 170 16.85 -7.28 -5.48
C GLU A 170 15.85 -6.74 -6.50
N LEU A 171 14.65 -6.41 -6.03
CA LEU A 171 13.60 -5.80 -6.83
C LEU A 171 13.29 -4.40 -6.32
N ASP A 172 13.22 -3.43 -7.23
CA ASP A 172 12.62 -2.14 -6.95
C ASP A 172 11.09 -2.26 -7.04
N LEU A 173 10.43 -2.28 -5.88
CA LEU A 173 8.99 -2.47 -5.79
C LEU A 173 8.20 -1.30 -6.36
N ARG A 174 8.78 -0.09 -6.42
CA ARG A 174 8.13 1.07 -7.03
C ARG A 174 7.87 0.82 -8.52
N GLN A 175 8.85 0.24 -9.22
CA GLN A 175 8.72 -0.12 -10.63
C GLN A 175 7.69 -1.22 -10.85
N LYS A 176 7.50 -2.11 -9.86
CA LYS A 176 6.54 -3.21 -9.93
C LYS A 176 5.10 -2.79 -9.65
N LEU A 177 4.86 -1.61 -9.09
CA LEU A 177 3.51 -1.14 -8.77
C LEU A 177 2.65 -0.90 -10.04
N GLY A 178 3.27 -0.44 -11.13
CA GLY A 178 2.61 -0.18 -12.41
C GLY A 178 2.84 -1.23 -13.49
N ALA A 179 3.77 -2.18 -13.30
CA ALA A 179 4.11 -3.19 -14.30
C ALA A 179 3.12 -4.38 -14.28
N PRO A 180 2.70 -4.93 -15.44
CA PRO A 180 1.86 -6.12 -15.47
C PRO A 180 2.56 -7.30 -14.76
N PRO A 181 1.80 -8.23 -14.14
CA PRO A 181 2.39 -9.44 -13.60
C PRO A 181 3.17 -10.17 -14.72
N HIS A 182 4.40 -10.60 -14.41
CA HIS A 182 5.38 -11.28 -15.29
C HIS A 182 6.45 -10.45 -16.05
N GLU A 183 6.49 -9.11 -15.99
CA GLU A 183 7.69 -8.39 -16.44
C GLU A 183 8.75 -8.32 -15.32
N VAL A 184 9.52 -9.39 -15.15
CA VAL A 184 10.71 -9.41 -14.28
C VAL A 184 11.96 -9.19 -15.12
N ARG A 185 12.37 -7.93 -15.32
CA ARG A 185 13.78 -7.62 -15.59
C ARG A 185 14.46 -7.43 -14.24
N SER A 186 15.29 -8.40 -13.84
CA SER A 186 16.19 -8.26 -12.71
C SER A 186 17.30 -7.28 -13.07
N VAL A 187 17.62 -6.36 -12.16
CA VAL A 187 18.80 -5.49 -12.31
C VAL A 187 20.01 -6.33 -11.93
N LYS A 188 20.68 -6.92 -12.92
CA LYS A 188 21.94 -7.65 -12.69
C LYS A 188 22.97 -6.65 -12.17
N ARG A 189 23.56 -6.93 -11.01
CA ARG A 189 24.79 -6.27 -10.56
C ARG A 189 25.87 -6.49 -11.61
N THR A 190 26.29 -5.43 -12.30
CA THR A 190 27.59 -5.39 -12.96
C THR A 190 28.65 -5.27 -11.86
N SER A 191 29.31 -6.38 -11.57
CA SER A 191 30.52 -6.43 -10.76
C SER A 191 31.58 -5.52 -11.40
N ARG A 192 32.12 -4.59 -10.60
CA ARG A 192 33.42 -3.97 -10.88
C ARG A 192 34.52 -4.83 -10.28
#